data_AF-A0A8B0SJP1-F1
#
_entry.id   AF-A0A8B0SJP1-F1
#
_cell.length_a   1.000
_cell.length_b   1.000
_cell.length_c   1.000
_cell.angle_alpha   90.00
_cell.angle_beta   90.00
_cell.angle_gamma   90.00
#
_symmetry.space_group_name_H-M   'P 1'
#
loop_
_entity.id
_entity.type
_entity.pdbx_description
1 polymer ?
#
loop_
_entity_poly.entity_id
_entity_poly.type
_entity_poly.pdbx_seq_one_letter_code
_entity_poly.pdbx_strand_id
1 'polypeptide(L)'
;MKTDCTFELFLNGTWQSVGSMALLTSSTQGWQGGTYLGYAVDHAIHYADCRDAKALSWTFPVNLTPLRSPHWPGFIMDLLPQGYGRRELLRQLGLTERAETHADWALLMAGAGNPIGGG
;
A
#
# COMPACT_ATOMS: atom_id res chain seq x y z
N MET A 1 12.81 -3.63 -10.81
CA MET A 1 12.12 -2.89 -9.72
C MET A 1 11.03 -3.80 -9.19
N LYS A 2 10.84 -3.91 -7.87
CA LYS A 2 9.76 -4.73 -7.30
C LYS A 2 8.41 -4.15 -7.75
N THR A 3 7.45 -4.99 -8.14
CA THR A 3 6.12 -4.57 -8.66
C THR A 3 4.98 -5.00 -7.75
N ASP A 4 5.31 -5.48 -6.57
CA ASP A 4 4.39 -5.94 -5.54
C ASP A 4 4.78 -5.40 -4.16
N CYS A 5 3.81 -5.28 -3.27
CA CYS A 5 4.00 -4.95 -1.87
C CYS A 5 3.10 -5.82 -0.98
N THR A 6 3.53 -6.00 0.26
CA THR A 6 2.76 -6.69 1.30
C THR A 6 2.19 -5.65 2.25
N PHE A 7 0.96 -5.88 2.72
CA PHE A 7 0.35 -5.09 3.78
C PHE A 7 0.40 -5.87 5.09
N GLU A 8 0.77 -5.17 6.15
CA GLU A 8 0.80 -5.70 7.50
C GLU A 8 -0.12 -4.89 8.40
N LEU A 9 -0.81 -5.58 9.31
CA LEU A 9 -1.60 -4.95 10.37
C LEU A 9 -1.04 -5.40 11.72
N PHE A 10 -1.02 -4.47 12.68
CA PHE A 10 -0.63 -4.80 14.05
C PHE A 10 -1.83 -5.39 14.81
N LEU A 11 -1.87 -6.71 14.89
CA LEU A 11 -2.95 -7.49 15.49
C LEU A 11 -2.41 -8.33 16.64
N ASN A 12 -3.12 -8.33 17.77
CA ASN A 12 -2.79 -9.15 18.94
C ASN A 12 -1.33 -8.97 19.44
N GLY A 13 -0.79 -7.75 19.36
CA GLY A 13 0.57 -7.45 19.81
C GLY A 13 1.67 -7.84 18.80
N THR A 14 1.31 -8.20 17.57
CA THR A 14 2.26 -8.63 16.53
C THR A 14 1.94 -8.00 15.19
N TRP A 15 2.97 -7.70 14.39
CA TRP A 15 2.78 -7.38 12.97
C TRP A 15 2.46 -8.66 12.20
N GLN A 16 1.34 -8.65 11.47
CA GLN A 16 0.88 -9.79 10.68
C GLN A 16 0.70 -9.35 9.24
N SER A 17 1.30 -10.09 8.30
CA SER A 17 1.02 -9.94 6.88
C SER A 17 -0.41 -10.36 6.57
N VAL A 18 -1.24 -9.42 6.16
CA VAL A 18 -2.68 -9.64 5.93
C VAL A 18 -3.06 -9.68 4.46
N GLY A 19 -2.20 -9.21 3.55
CA GLY A 19 -2.50 -9.15 2.13
C GLY A 19 -1.37 -8.57 1.30
N SER A 20 -1.59 -8.46 0.00
CA SER A 20 -0.60 -7.94 -0.94
C SER A 20 -1.26 -7.23 -2.11
N MET A 21 -0.57 -6.24 -2.67
CA MET A 21 -0.94 -5.61 -3.93
C MET A 21 0.17 -5.78 -4.95
N ALA A 22 -0.20 -6.06 -6.19
CA ALA A 22 0.68 -6.08 -7.34
C ALA A 22 0.23 -5.04 -8.38
N LEU A 23 1.20 -4.44 -9.07
CA LEU A 23 0.96 -3.59 -10.22
C LEU A 23 0.60 -4.44 -11.44
N LEU A 24 -0.45 -4.05 -12.15
CA LEU A 24 -0.87 -4.62 -13.43
C LEU A 24 -0.36 -3.80 -14.62
N THR A 25 0.10 -2.58 -14.37
CA THR A 25 0.71 -1.69 -15.37
C THR A 25 2.08 -1.19 -14.90
N SER A 26 2.74 -0.35 -15.69
CA SER A 26 4.05 0.21 -15.35
C SER A 26 4.00 0.98 -14.02
N SER A 27 5.01 0.77 -13.17
CA SER A 27 5.21 1.54 -11.93
C SER A 27 5.33 3.04 -12.15
N THR A 28 5.68 3.47 -13.36
CA THR A 28 5.77 4.91 -13.71
C THR A 28 4.40 5.56 -13.93
N GLN A 29 3.31 4.79 -13.96
CA GLN A 29 1.95 5.34 -14.03
C GLN A 29 1.43 5.78 -12.65
N GLY A 30 2.14 5.43 -11.57
CA GLY A 30 1.74 5.78 -10.21
C GLY A 30 0.34 5.31 -9.86
N TRP A 31 -0.40 6.16 -9.13
CA TRP A 31 -1.78 5.88 -8.75
C TRP A 31 -2.74 5.67 -9.93
N GLN A 32 -2.39 6.16 -11.12
CA GLN A 32 -3.20 5.98 -12.33
C GLN A 32 -3.05 4.57 -12.93
N GLY A 33 -2.03 3.82 -12.50
CA GLY A 33 -1.79 2.46 -12.96
C GLY A 33 -2.74 1.43 -12.36
N GLY A 34 -2.97 0.35 -13.10
CA GLY A 34 -3.83 -0.74 -12.65
C GLY A 34 -3.19 -1.57 -11.54
N THR A 35 -3.99 -2.08 -10.62
CA THR A 35 -3.54 -2.91 -9.49
C THR A 35 -4.40 -4.14 -9.29
N TYR A 36 -3.80 -5.14 -8.66
CA TYR A 36 -4.47 -6.32 -8.14
C TYR A 36 -4.15 -6.43 -6.65
N LEU A 37 -5.16 -6.30 -5.80
CA LEU A 37 -5.05 -6.33 -4.34
C LEU A 37 -5.85 -7.50 -3.79
N GLY A 38 -5.30 -8.23 -2.82
CA GLY A 38 -6.03 -9.28 -2.12
C GLY A 38 -5.51 -9.50 -0.70
N TYR A 39 -6.38 -10.06 0.14
CA TYR A 39 -5.96 -10.58 1.44
C TYR A 39 -5.20 -11.91 1.27
N ALA A 40 -4.31 -12.19 2.21
CA ALA A 40 -3.72 -13.51 2.36
C ALA A 40 -4.84 -14.52 2.68
N VAL A 41 -4.77 -15.72 2.09
CA VAL A 41 -5.86 -16.72 2.19
C VAL A 41 -6.17 -17.06 3.65
N ASP A 42 -5.16 -17.31 4.48
CA ASP A 42 -5.34 -17.65 5.89
C ASP A 42 -6.03 -16.51 6.66
N HIS A 43 -5.63 -15.27 6.40
CA HIS A 43 -6.24 -14.09 7.01
C HIS A 43 -7.69 -13.91 6.56
N ALA A 44 -7.97 -14.11 5.27
CA ALA A 44 -9.30 -14.01 4.69
C ALA A 44 -10.27 -15.05 5.25
N ILE A 45 -9.80 -16.28 5.50
CA ILE A 45 -10.60 -17.34 6.11
C ILE A 45 -10.86 -17.03 7.59
N HIS A 46 -9.84 -16.58 8.33
CA HIS A 46 -9.96 -16.39 9.77
C HIS A 46 -10.82 -15.17 10.15
N TYR A 47 -10.79 -14.11 9.35
CA TYR A 47 -11.49 -12.84 9.64
C TYR A 47 -12.55 -12.47 8.59
N ALA A 48 -13.14 -13.46 7.91
CA ALA A 48 -14.13 -13.23 6.86
C ALA A 48 -15.20 -12.20 7.26
N ASP A 49 -15.53 -11.29 6.34
CA ASP A 49 -16.50 -10.21 6.46
C ASP A 49 -16.21 -9.13 7.52
N CYS A 50 -15.06 -9.21 8.22
CA CYS A 50 -14.64 -8.16 9.14
C CYS A 50 -14.38 -6.83 8.40
N ARG A 51 -14.78 -5.72 9.04
CA ARG A 51 -14.59 -4.33 8.57
C ARG A 51 -13.87 -3.44 9.58
N ASP A 52 -13.42 -4.03 10.68
CA ASP A 52 -12.75 -3.38 11.80
C ASP A 52 -11.22 -3.43 11.60
N ALA A 53 -10.46 -3.46 12.70
CA ALA A 53 -9.01 -3.42 12.69
C ALA A 53 -8.31 -4.53 11.88
N LYS A 54 -9.03 -5.58 11.44
CA LYS A 54 -8.47 -6.64 10.59
C LYS A 54 -8.61 -6.34 9.10
N ALA A 55 -9.46 -5.38 8.72
CA ALA A 55 -9.59 -4.96 7.33
C ALA A 55 -8.54 -3.91 6.98
N LEU A 56 -8.00 -3.96 5.75
CA LEU A 56 -7.15 -2.92 5.18
C LEU A 56 -7.90 -1.59 5.00
N SER A 57 -9.22 -1.64 4.85
CA SER A 57 -10.08 -0.47 4.76
C SER A 57 -11.52 -0.86 5.07
N TRP A 58 -12.29 0.10 5.60
CA TRP A 58 -13.74 -0.02 5.75
C TRP A 58 -14.47 -0.35 4.43
N THR A 59 -13.97 0.20 3.31
CA THR A 59 -14.52 0.00 1.96
C THR A 59 -14.02 -1.29 1.30
N PHE A 60 -13.07 -1.99 1.92
CA PHE A 60 -12.52 -3.25 1.44
C PHE A 60 -12.51 -4.28 2.59
N PRO A 61 -13.69 -4.83 2.97
CA PRO A 61 -13.81 -5.83 4.04
C PRO A 61 -12.93 -7.05 3.77
N VAL A 62 -12.57 -7.80 4.82
CA VAL A 62 -11.80 -9.03 4.69
C VAL A 62 -12.60 -10.07 3.88
N ASN A 63 -12.07 -10.48 2.74
CA ASN A 63 -12.70 -11.47 1.87
C ASN A 63 -11.68 -12.16 0.95
N LEU A 64 -12.08 -13.26 0.32
CA LEU A 64 -11.24 -14.05 -0.59
C LEU A 64 -11.23 -13.51 -2.04
N THR A 65 -12.10 -12.55 -2.35
CA THR A 65 -12.21 -11.96 -3.68
C THR A 65 -11.21 -10.82 -3.83
N PRO A 66 -10.21 -10.97 -4.70
CA PRO A 66 -9.25 -9.91 -4.96
C PRO A 66 -9.92 -8.72 -5.66
N LEU A 67 -9.45 -7.51 -5.34
CA LEU A 67 -9.82 -6.28 -6.01
C LEU A 67 -8.87 -6.02 -7.18
N ARG A 68 -9.37 -6.18 -8.40
CA ARG A 68 -8.72 -5.68 -9.61
C ARG A 68 -9.26 -4.28 -9.93
N SER A 69 -8.37 -3.29 -10.00
CA SER A 69 -8.74 -1.89 -10.21
C SER A 69 -7.91 -1.24 -11.31
N PRO A 70 -8.48 -0.39 -12.18
CA PRO A 70 -7.73 0.34 -13.21
C PRO A 70 -6.84 1.45 -12.63
N HIS A 71 -7.13 1.89 -11.40
CA HIS A 71 -6.37 2.87 -10.63
C HIS A 71 -6.18 2.36 -9.20
N TRP A 72 -5.27 2.96 -8.45
CA TRP A 72 -5.07 2.55 -7.06
C TRP A 72 -6.34 2.80 -6.23
N PRO A 73 -6.71 1.88 -5.33
CA PRO A 73 -7.82 2.13 -4.41
C PRO A 73 -7.56 3.37 -3.54
N GLY A 74 -8.62 4.12 -3.21
CA GLY A 74 -8.51 5.38 -2.45
C GLY A 74 -7.67 5.26 -1.17
N PHE A 75 -7.95 4.23 -0.37
CA PHE A 75 -7.24 3.99 0.88
C PHE A 75 -5.75 3.66 0.71
N ILE A 76 -5.30 3.24 -0.48
CA ILE A 76 -3.88 3.06 -0.80
C ILE A 76 -3.23 4.42 -1.09
N MET A 77 -3.94 5.33 -1.77
CA MET A 77 -3.45 6.68 -2.00
C MET A 77 -3.31 7.47 -0.70
N ASP A 78 -4.15 7.19 0.29
CA ASP A 78 -4.05 7.79 1.64
C ASP A 78 -2.77 7.38 2.39
N LEU A 79 -2.12 6.27 1.99
CA LEU A 79 -0.83 5.83 2.54
C LEU A 79 0.36 6.57 1.91
N LEU A 80 0.15 7.29 0.79
CA LEU A 80 1.24 8.03 0.17
C LEU A 80 1.69 9.16 1.10
N PRO A 81 3.00 9.31 1.32
CA PRO A 81 3.50 10.42 2.10
C PRO A 81 3.12 11.74 1.44
N GLN A 82 2.75 12.72 2.26
CA GLN A 82 2.36 14.06 1.81
C GLN A 82 3.26 15.13 2.44
N GLY A 83 3.26 16.33 1.85
CA GLY A 83 3.97 17.50 2.38
C GLY A 83 5.48 17.26 2.58
N TYR A 84 5.98 17.56 3.78
CA TYR A 84 7.41 17.42 4.10
C TYR A 84 7.89 15.96 4.03
N GLY A 85 7.09 15.01 4.50
CA GLY A 85 7.44 13.58 4.46
C GLY A 85 7.64 13.07 3.03
N ARG A 86 6.80 13.53 2.09
CA ARG A 86 6.98 13.23 0.65
C ARG A 86 8.31 13.74 0.14
N ARG A 87 8.61 15.02 0.41
CA ARG A 87 9.85 15.67 -0.06
C ARG A 87 11.09 14.98 0.47
N GLU A 88 11.10 14.62 1.76
CA GLU A 88 12.22 13.94 2.37
C GLU A 88 12.42 12.54 1.78
N LEU A 89 11.34 11.76 1.59
CA LEU A 89 11.43 10.47 0.93
C LEU A 89 11.89 10.57 -0.53
N LEU A 90 11.41 11.56 -1.30
CA LEU A 90 11.90 11.83 -2.65
C LEU A 90 13.41 12.13 -2.66
N ARG A 91 13.88 12.96 -1.72
CA ARG A 91 15.30 13.29 -1.56
C ARG A 91 16.13 12.05 -1.26
N GLN A 92 15.68 11.19 -0.34
CA GLN A 92 16.35 9.93 0.00
C GLN A 92 16.39 8.94 -1.17
N LEU A 93 15.35 8.94 -2.00
CA LEU A 93 15.26 8.14 -3.22
C LEU A 93 16.07 8.74 -4.39
N GLY A 94 16.71 9.90 -4.21
CA GLY A 94 17.44 10.60 -5.29
C GLY A 94 16.54 11.15 -6.38
N LEU A 95 15.24 11.32 -6.10
CA LEU A 95 14.24 11.86 -7.03
C LEU A 95 14.04 13.36 -6.80
N THR A 96 13.58 14.06 -7.84
CA THR A 96 13.24 15.48 -7.77
C THR A 96 12.07 15.70 -6.79
N GLU A 97 12.10 16.75 -5.98
CA GLU A 97 11.00 17.09 -5.05
C GLU A 97 9.64 17.32 -5.74
N ARG A 98 9.68 17.63 -7.05
CA ARG A 98 8.50 17.81 -7.93
C ARG A 98 8.13 16.54 -8.70
N ALA A 99 8.71 15.39 -8.37
CA ALA A 99 8.36 14.14 -9.01
C ALA A 99 6.87 13.85 -8.81
N GLU A 100 6.18 13.65 -9.92
CA GLU A 100 4.74 13.45 -9.99
C GLU A 100 4.40 11.95 -9.82
N THR A 101 3.44 11.45 -10.60
CA THR A 101 2.85 10.12 -10.43
C THR A 101 3.86 8.98 -10.57
N HIS A 102 4.90 9.16 -11.40
CA HIS A 102 5.94 8.15 -11.61
C HIS A 102 6.74 7.80 -10.35
N ALA A 103 6.72 8.64 -9.32
CA ALA A 103 7.37 8.37 -8.04
C ALA A 103 6.45 7.67 -7.03
N ASP A 104 5.14 7.59 -7.27
CA ASP A 104 4.18 7.14 -6.25
C ASP A 104 4.44 5.69 -5.82
N TRP A 105 4.82 4.80 -6.75
CA TRP A 105 5.20 3.43 -6.38
C TRP A 105 6.44 3.38 -5.47
N ALA A 106 7.46 4.16 -5.81
CA ALA A 106 8.66 4.22 -4.97
C ALA A 106 8.36 4.83 -3.60
N LEU A 107 7.48 5.85 -3.55
CA LEU A 107 7.04 6.47 -2.31
C LEU A 107 6.19 5.55 -1.44
N LEU A 108 5.28 4.77 -2.05
CA LEU A 108 4.52 3.76 -1.32
C LEU A 108 5.46 2.71 -0.71
N MET A 109 6.41 2.20 -1.49
CA MET A 109 7.38 1.21 -1.01
C MET A 109 8.29 1.75 0.09
N ALA A 110 8.69 3.02 0.02
CA ALA A 110 9.55 3.65 1.01
C ALA A 110 8.78 4.07 2.29
N GLY A 111 7.55 4.57 2.14
CA GLY A 111 6.71 5.03 3.25
C GLY A 111 6.02 3.90 4.01
N ALA A 112 5.63 2.81 3.32
CA ALA A 112 4.96 1.67 3.95
C ALA A 112 5.91 0.77 4.76
N GLY A 113 7.22 0.83 4.49
CA GLY A 113 8.21 -0.04 5.12
C GLY A 113 8.73 0.42 6.48
N ASN A 114 8.58 1.71 6.84
CA ASN A 114 8.98 2.29 8.12
C ASN A 114 8.52 3.76 8.16
N PRO A 115 7.83 4.25 9.21
CA PRO A 115 7.89 5.66 9.49
C PRO A 115 9.35 5.98 9.84
N ILE A 116 9.99 6.79 9.01
CA ILE A 116 11.30 7.35 9.35
C ILE A 116 11.07 8.31 10.51
N GLY A 117 11.23 7.79 11.73
CA GLY A 117 11.41 8.56 12.95
C GLY A 117 12.74 8.10 13.56
N GLY A 118 13.76 8.94 13.47
CA GLY A 118 15.03 8.71 14.15
C GLY A 118 14.88 8.79 15.67
N GLY A 119 15.63 7.93 16.36
CA GLY A 119 15.85 7.88 17.81
C GLY A 119 16.82 6.77 18.13
#